data_AF-A0A7H4MJV8-F1
#
_entry.id   AF-A0A7H4MJV8-F1
#
_cell.length_a   1.000
_cell.length_b   1.000
_cell.length_c   1.000
_cell.angle_alpha   90.00
_cell.angle_beta   90.00
_cell.angle_gamma   90.00
#
_symmetry.space_group_name_H-M   'P 1'
#
loop_
_entity.id
_entity.type
_entity.pdbx_description
1 polymer ?
#
loop_
_entity_poly.entity_id
_entity_poly.type
_entity_poly.pdbx_seq_one_letter_code
_entity_poly.pdbx_strand_id
1 'polypeptide(L)' 'MYTVTDIAPTDAEFTALIAALDAWQETLYPAESNHLLDLSQLPPQTVIALVIRSAQGEALAAGLSSSVRKVSAR' A
#
# COMPACT_ATOMS: atom_id res chain seq x y z
N MET A 1 20.97 -3.52 5.87
CA MET A 1 19.91 -3.38 6.89
C MET A 1 18.73 -2.72 6.20
N TYR A 2 17.51 -3.19 6.43
CA TYR A 2 16.30 -2.61 5.85
C TYR A 2 15.61 -1.72 6.89
N THR A 3 14.94 -0.67 6.43
CA THR A 3 14.14 0.21 7.28
C THR A 3 12.70 0.25 6.80
N VAL A 4 11.77 0.47 7.73
CA VAL A 4 10.36 0.70 7.42
C VAL A 4 10.08 2.17 7.70
N THR A 5 9.51 2.88 6.73
CA THR A 5 9.20 4.31 6.85
C THR A 5 7.78 4.57 6.41
N ASP A 6 7.11 5.51 7.08
CA ASP A 6 5.85 6.07 6.59
C ASP A 6 6.05 6.75 5.23
N ILE A 7 5.04 6.63 4.37
CA ILE A 7 4.99 7.29 3.07
C ILE A 7 3.57 7.79 2.83
N ALA A 8 3.42 8.91 2.12
CA ALA A 8 2.08 9.37 1.76
C ALA A 8 1.44 8.36 0.78
N PRO A 9 0.16 7.98 0.94
CA PRO A 9 -0.50 7.06 0.01
C PRO A 9 -0.66 7.64 -1.40
N THR A 10 -0.51 8.95 -1.54
CA THR A 10 -0.50 9.67 -2.83
C THR A 10 0.90 9.89 -3.39
N ASP A 11 1.95 9.40 -2.71
CA ASP A 11 3.32 9.53 -3.20
C ASP A 11 3.49 8.73 -4.50
N ALA A 12 4.22 9.29 -5.46
CA ALA A 12 4.47 8.64 -6.74
C ALA A 12 5.31 7.36 -6.60
N GLU A 13 6.26 7.32 -5.65
CA GLU A 13 7.07 6.12 -5.37
C GLU A 13 6.19 4.99 -4.83
N PHE A 14 5.27 5.32 -3.91
CA PHE A 14 4.30 4.36 -3.37
C PHE A 14 3.35 3.85 -4.45
N THR A 15 2.78 4.76 -5.25
CA THR A 15 1.85 4.42 -6.33
C THR A 15 2.50 3.52 -7.39
N ALA A 16 3.77 3.78 -7.73
CA ALA A 16 4.52 2.94 -8.67
C ALA A 16 4.75 1.52 -8.14
N LEU A 17 5.05 1.37 -6.83
CA LEU A 17 5.21 0.05 -6.21
C LEU A 17 3.90 -0.73 -6.14
N ILE A 18 2.78 -0.05 -5.86
CA ILE A 18 1.45 -0.68 -5.88
C ILE A 18 1.10 -1.12 -7.29
N ALA A 19 1.31 -0.28 -8.31
CA ALA A 19 1.06 -0.67 -9.70
C ALA A 19 1.91 -1.87 -10.16
N ALA A 20 3.17 -1.94 -9.73
CA ALA A 20 4.04 -3.09 -10.01
C ALA A 20 3.56 -4.36 -9.31
N LEU A 21 3.05 -4.24 -8.08
CA LEU A 21 2.45 -5.33 -7.33
C LEU A 21 1.17 -5.83 -8.01
N ASP A 22 0.29 -4.93 -8.43
CA ASP A 22 -0.97 -5.25 -9.12
C ASP A 22 -0.69 -6.00 -10.42
N ALA A 23 0.24 -5.51 -11.25
CA ALA A 23 0.65 -6.18 -12.49
C ALA A 23 1.22 -7.58 -12.22
N TRP A 24 1.97 -7.76 -11.13
CA TRP A 24 2.46 -9.09 -10.74
C TRP A 24 1.30 -10.01 -10.30
N GLN A 25 0.34 -9.50 -9.53
CA GLN A 25 -0.84 -10.27 -9.09
C GLN A 25 -1.72 -10.71 -10.26
N GLU A 26 -1.85 -9.90 -11.30
CA GLU A 26 -2.54 -10.26 -12.54
C GLU A 26 -1.91 -11.46 -13.26
N THR A 27 -0.59 -11.68 -13.11
CA THR A 27 0.07 -12.88 -13.67
C THR A 27 -0.20 -14.15 -12.87
N LEU A 28 -0.56 -14.02 -11.60
CA LEU A 28 -0.69 -15.13 -10.65
C LEU A 28 -2.14 -15.56 -10.44
N TYR A 29 -3.07 -14.60 -10.45
CA TYR A 29 -4.47 -14.83 -10.16
C TYR A 29 -5.33 -14.52 -11.38
N PRO A 30 -6.35 -15.35 -11.68
CA PRO A 30 -7.37 -14.98 -12.65
C PRO A 30 -8.07 -13.69 -12.20
N ALA A 31 -8.54 -12.90 -13.17
CA ALA A 31 -9.10 -11.56 -12.91
C ALA A 31 -10.22 -11.58 -11.86
N GLU A 32 -11.02 -12.65 -11.81
CA GLU A 32 -12.12 -12.82 -10.86
C GLU A 32 -11.65 -12.96 -9.40
N SER A 33 -10.40 -13.38 -9.18
CA SER A 33 -9.78 -13.48 -7.85
C SER A 33 -8.87 -12.31 -7.52
N ASN A 34 -8.68 -11.37 -8.46
CA ASN A 34 -7.83 -10.21 -8.26
C ASN A 34 -8.65 -9.08 -7.61
N HIS A 35 -8.61 -9.01 -6.28
CA HIS A 35 -9.32 -7.98 -5.50
C HIS A 35 -8.47 -6.72 -5.34
N LEU A 36 -8.00 -6.18 -6.47
CA LEU A 36 -7.21 -4.95 -6.51
C LEU A 36 -7.96 -3.82 -5.80
N LEU A 37 -7.25 -3.10 -4.94
CA LEU A 37 -7.81 -2.04 -4.11
C LEU A 37 -7.52 -0.68 -4.73
N ASP A 38 -8.56 0.06 -5.11
CA ASP A 38 -8.42 1.44 -5.56
C ASP A 38 -8.18 2.37 -4.36
N LEU A 39 -6.93 2.82 -4.21
CA LEU A 39 -6.49 3.71 -3.13
C LEU A 39 -7.13 5.09 -3.18
N SER A 40 -7.59 5.53 -4.35
CA SER A 40 -8.26 6.83 -4.50
C SER A 40 -9.62 6.86 -3.83
N GLN A 41 -10.23 5.69 -3.60
CA GLN A 41 -11.52 5.55 -2.90
C GLN A 41 -11.38 5.61 -1.38
N LEU A 42 -10.16 5.57 -0.85
CA LEU A 42 -9.92 5.58 0.59
C LEU A 42 -9.69 7.01 1.10
N PRO A 43 -10.37 7.44 2.17
CA PRO A 43 -10.06 8.71 2.82
C PRO A 43 -8.60 8.69 3.31
N PRO A 44 -7.75 9.67 2.94
CA PRO A 44 -6.32 9.66 3.28
C PRO A 44 -6.05 9.54 4.79
N GLN A 45 -6.96 10.05 5.63
CA GLN A 45 -6.84 10.01 7.10
C GLN A 45 -7.17 8.64 7.70
N THR A 46 -7.54 7.66 6.86
CA THR A 46 -7.86 6.29 7.27
C THR A 46 -6.83 5.29 6.79
N VAL A 47 -5.79 5.72 6.07
CA VAL A 47 -4.78 4.86 5.48
C VAL A 47 -3.44 5.11 6.15
N ILE A 48 -2.81 4.03 6.61
CA ILE A 48 -1.39 4.02 6.97
C ILE A 48 -0.67 3.33 5.81
N ALA A 49 0.21 4.07 5.14
CA ALA A 49 1.03 3.56 4.05
C ALA A 49 2.50 3.51 4.50
N LEU A 50 3.12 2.36 4.25
CA LEU A 50 4.48 2.04 4.68
C LEU A 50 5.28 1.53 3.49
N VAL A 51 6.57 1.85 3.50
CA VAL A 51 7.52 1.35 2.51
C VAL A 51 8.75 0.76 3.21
N ILE A 52 9.23 -0.37 2.69
CA ILE A 52 10.47 -1.01 3.12
C ILE A 52 11.59 -0.49 2.21
N ARG A 53 12.64 0.06 2.82
CA ARG A 53 13.77 0.62 2.11
C ARG A 53 15.06 -0.19 2.31
N SER A 54 15.88 -0.24 1.26
CA SER A 54 17.25 -0.78 1.31
C SER A 54 18.16 0.08 2.19
N ALA A 55 19.38 -0.39 2.45
CA ALA A 55 20.37 0.39 3.18
C ALA A 55 20.77 1.68 2.44
N GLN A 56 20.52 1.73 1.13
CA GLN A 56 20.77 2.85 0.23
C GLN A 56 19.56 3.80 0.13
N GLY A 57 18.45 3.50 0.79
CA GLY A 57 17.23 4.32 0.79
C GLY A 57 16.24 4.00 -0.33
N GLU A 58 16.57 3.06 -1.22
CA GLU A 58 15.70 2.60 -2.31
C GLU A 58 14.48 1.87 -1.76
N ALA A 59 13.28 2.24 -2.21
CA ALA A 59 12.06 1.53 -1.85
C ALA A 59 11.95 0.18 -2.58
N LEU A 60 11.77 -0.89 -1.80
CA LEU A 60 11.75 -2.27 -2.30
C LEU A 60 10.38 -2.94 -2.20
N ALA A 61 9.56 -2.50 -1.25
CA ALA A 61 8.22 -3.06 -1.04
C ALA A 61 7.30 -2.01 -0.42
N ALA A 62 6.02 -2.07 -0.77
CA ALA A 62 4.97 -1.19 -0.27
C ALA A 62 3.88 -2.00 0.42
N GLY A 63 3.27 -1.42 1.45
CA GLY A 63 2.12 -1.99 2.14
C GLY A 63 1.22 -0.91 2.70
N LEU A 64 -0.05 -1.24 2.88
CA LEU A 64 -1.03 -0.34 3.49
C LEU A 64 -1.97 -1.09 4.42
N SER A 65 -2.49 -0.35 5.39
CA SER A 65 -3.57 -0.81 6.27
C SER A 65 -4.58 0.31 6.44
N SER A 66 -5.87 -0.03 6.41
CA SER A 66 -6.91 0.90 6.82
C SER A 66 -7.05 0.89 8.35
N SER A 67 -7.10 2.07 8.96
CA SER A 67 -7.32 2.23 10.39
C SER A 67 -8.80 2.07 10.70
N VAL A 68 -9.21 0.89 11.18
CA VAL A 68 -10.56 0.71 11.74
C VAL A 68 -10.60 1.38 13.12
N ARG A 69 -11.04 2.64 13.17
CA ARG A 69 -11.42 3.24 14.45
C ARG A 69 -12.63 2.46 14.98
N LYS A 70 -12.43 1.67 16.04
CA LYS A 70 -13.53 1.08 16.83
C LYS A 70 -14.43 2.24 17.27
N VAL A 71 -15.60 2.40 16.64
CA VAL A 71 -16.62 3.32 17.13
C VAL A 71 -17.10 2.71 18.45
N SER A 72 -16.58 3.22 19.57
CA SER A 72 -17.12 2.92 20.89
C SER A 72 -18.50 3.56 20.93
N ALA A 73 -19.54 2.78 20.61
CA ALA A 73 -20.91 3.14 20.95
C ALA A 73 -20.95 3.34 22.47
N ARG A 74 -21.25 4.57 22.89
CA ARG A 74 -21.59 4.90 24.28
C ARG A 74 -23.04 4.54 24.53
#